data_AF-A0A1F7BNT5-F1
#
_entry.id   AF-A0A1F7BNT5-F1
#
_cell.length_a   1.000
_cell.length_b   1.000
_cell.length_c   1.000
_cell.angle_alpha   90.00
_cell.angle_beta   90.00
_cell.angle_gamma   90.00
#
_symmetry.space_group_name_H-M   'P 1'
#
loop_
_entity.id
_entity.type
_entity.pdbx_description
1 polymer ?
#
loop_
_entity_poly.entity_id
_entity_poly.type
_entity_poly.pdbx_seq_one_letter_code
_entity_poly.pdbx_strand_id
1 'polypeptide(L)'
;MSASSVPKPHHASSVAPEAQKDLSVEGVSKSSDSVSQRVGNAHTEIQGIIELDSGETSTALRSLWKQLVESEQSNDDLTSVMSSALRFQEEAGKKVLAQNPGISELFSVMTYVPKLRDEAGRQLLAQHPSNSDLCYMIRNFPRLREEAYTQLLTQSPSTDNLLSIRPSLLS
;
A
#
# COMPACT_ATOMS: atom_id res chain seq x y z
N MET A 1 9.94 -73.09 -33.61
CA MET A 1 10.87 -71.93 -33.51
C MET A 1 10.19 -70.91 -32.61
N SER A 2 10.76 -70.30 -31.60
CA SER A 2 11.84 -70.58 -30.66
C SER A 2 11.60 -69.59 -29.52
N ALA A 3 11.78 -70.03 -28.27
CA ALA A 3 11.78 -69.16 -27.10
C ALA A 3 13.15 -68.45 -26.97
N SER A 4 13.14 -67.21 -26.46
CA SER A 4 14.26 -66.48 -25.79
C SER A 4 13.73 -65.06 -25.52
N SER A 5 13.55 -64.52 -24.31
CA SER A 5 14.21 -64.65 -22.99
C SER A 5 15.70 -64.30 -22.97
N VAL A 6 16.01 -63.02 -22.73
CA VAL A 6 17.25 -62.53 -22.07
C VAL A 6 17.01 -61.09 -21.53
N PRO A 7 17.81 -60.56 -20.56
CA PRO A 7 17.30 -60.11 -19.27
C PRO A 7 17.81 -58.71 -18.82
N LYS A 8 17.41 -58.33 -17.60
CA LYS A 8 18.00 -57.31 -16.71
C LYS A 8 19.54 -57.32 -16.67
N PRO A 9 20.13 -56.17 -16.33
CA PRO A 9 21.26 -56.13 -15.40
C PRO A 9 20.88 -55.43 -14.08
N HIS A 10 21.36 -56.03 -13.00
CA HIS A 10 21.31 -55.54 -11.63
C HIS A 10 22.75 -55.61 -11.08
N HIS A 11 23.13 -54.58 -10.32
CA HIS A 11 24.15 -54.51 -9.26
C HIS A 11 25.65 -54.61 -9.57
N ALA A 12 26.40 -53.56 -9.17
CA ALA A 12 27.40 -53.53 -8.08
C ALA A 12 28.01 -52.11 -8.04
N SER A 13 27.82 -51.24 -7.03
CA SER A 13 28.31 -51.21 -5.63
C SER A 13 29.84 -51.13 -5.46
N SER A 14 30.36 -49.96 -5.05
CA SER A 14 31.59 -49.74 -4.24
C SER A 14 31.76 -48.22 -3.97
N VAL A 15 31.51 -47.67 -2.76
CA VAL A 15 32.48 -47.33 -1.65
C VAL A 15 33.51 -46.26 -2.11
N ALA A 16 33.71 -45.05 -1.54
CA ALA A 16 33.77 -44.53 -0.16
C ALA A 16 33.71 -42.96 -0.13
N PRO A 17 33.93 -42.22 1.00
CA PRO A 17 33.18 -41.01 1.38
C PRO A 17 33.84 -39.66 1.03
N GLU A 18 33.03 -38.63 0.80
CA GLU A 18 33.48 -37.23 0.78
C GLU A 18 32.85 -36.40 1.92
N ALA A 19 33.77 -35.90 2.74
CA ALA A 19 33.70 -34.83 3.72
C ALA A 19 32.42 -33.99 3.80
N GLN A 20 31.75 -34.07 4.97
CA GLN A 20 30.93 -32.98 5.47
C GLN A 20 31.84 -31.79 5.81
N LYS A 21 31.77 -30.73 4.99
CA LYS A 21 32.25 -29.41 5.36
C LYS A 21 31.15 -28.70 6.12
N ASP A 22 31.42 -28.44 7.39
CA ASP A 22 30.82 -27.36 8.16
C ASP A 22 30.86 -26.05 7.36
N LEU A 23 29.69 -25.61 6.94
CA LEU A 23 29.45 -24.22 6.56
C LEU A 23 28.47 -23.68 7.59
N SER A 24 29.04 -23.07 8.62
CA SER A 24 28.32 -22.17 9.53
C SER A 24 27.65 -21.09 8.68
N VAL A 25 26.32 -21.12 8.63
CA VAL A 25 25.50 -20.02 8.14
C VAL A 25 25.05 -19.21 9.36
N GLU A 26 26.01 -18.61 10.08
CA GLU A 26 25.69 -17.47 10.94
C GLU A 26 25.64 -16.25 10.03
N GLY A 27 24.43 -15.73 9.78
CA GLY A 27 24.36 -14.48 9.03
C GLY A 27 23.01 -14.02 8.50
N VAL A 28 21.86 -14.62 8.85
CA VAL A 28 20.57 -14.02 8.45
C VAL A 28 19.51 -14.34 9.50
N SER A 29 19.36 -13.50 10.52
CA SER A 29 18.14 -13.47 11.36
C SER A 29 17.90 -12.17 12.15
N LYS A 30 18.80 -11.19 12.16
CA LYS A 30 18.65 -10.01 13.04
C LYS A 30 17.79 -8.85 12.49
N SER A 31 17.25 -8.96 11.27
CA SER A 31 16.50 -7.84 10.67
C SER A 31 15.00 -7.88 10.89
N SER A 32 14.40 -9.03 11.23
CA SER A 32 12.94 -9.15 11.32
C SER A 32 12.39 -8.69 12.67
N ASP A 33 13.11 -8.97 13.76
CA ASP A 33 12.61 -8.68 15.12
C ASP A 33 12.62 -7.18 15.45
N SER A 34 13.58 -6.43 14.89
CA SER A 34 13.69 -4.98 15.12
C SER A 34 12.64 -4.18 14.36
N VAL A 35 12.16 -4.67 13.22
CA VAL A 35 11.08 -4.03 12.45
C VAL A 35 9.74 -4.26 13.14
N SER A 36 9.45 -5.49 13.57
CA SER A 36 8.19 -5.81 14.26
C SER A 36 8.02 -5.08 15.60
N GLN A 37 9.10 -4.88 16.37
CA GLN A 37 9.03 -4.07 17.60
C GLN A 37 8.83 -2.57 17.33
N ARG A 38 9.40 -2.03 16.25
CA ARG A 38 9.22 -0.62 15.89
C ARG A 38 7.82 -0.33 15.37
N VAL A 39 7.23 -1.25 14.59
CA VAL A 39 5.85 -1.13 14.08
C VAL A 39 4.82 -1.20 15.23
N GLY A 40 5.01 -2.09 16.21
CA GLY A 40 4.12 -2.18 17.38
C GLY A 40 4.07 -0.90 18.25
N ASN A 41 5.19 -0.18 18.35
CA ASN A 41 5.25 1.07 19.10
C ASN A 41 4.58 2.22 18.36
N ALA A 42 4.79 2.32 17.03
CA ALA A 42 4.21 3.38 16.20
C ALA A 42 2.67 3.40 16.26
N HIS A 43 2.03 2.24 16.21
CA HIS A 43 0.57 2.13 16.29
C HIS A 43 0.02 2.65 17.63
N THR A 44 0.69 2.32 18.75
CA THR A 44 0.29 2.76 20.08
C THR A 44 0.49 4.27 20.27
N GLU A 45 1.57 4.82 19.72
CA GLU A 45 1.84 6.26 19.75
C GLU A 45 0.84 7.05 18.89
N ILE A 46 0.38 6.50 17.76
CA ILE A 46 -0.68 7.10 16.92
C ILE A 46 -2.01 7.15 17.66
N GLN A 47 -2.39 6.10 18.39
CA GLN A 47 -3.60 6.12 19.21
C GLN A 47 -3.53 7.22 20.29
N GLY A 48 -2.36 7.40 20.91
CA GLY A 48 -2.14 8.50 21.85
C GLY A 48 -2.27 9.90 21.22
N ILE A 49 -1.94 10.04 19.93
CA ILE A 49 -2.13 11.30 19.18
C ILE A 49 -3.61 11.57 18.89
N ILE A 50 -4.43 10.53 18.71
CA ILE A 50 -5.86 10.64 18.35
C ILE A 50 -6.71 11.09 19.56
N GLU A 51 -6.33 10.76 20.80
CA GLU A 51 -7.21 10.91 21.98
C GLU A 51 -7.09 12.23 22.78
N LEU A 52 -6.19 13.17 22.45
CA LEU A 52 -5.84 14.27 23.36
C LEU A 52 -6.20 15.69 22.86
N ASP A 53 -7.38 16.20 23.26
CA ASP A 53 -7.79 17.60 23.06
C ASP A 53 -7.77 18.40 24.38
N SER A 54 -6.60 19.00 24.73
CA SER A 54 -6.52 20.10 25.70
C SER A 54 -5.27 20.97 25.44
N GLY A 55 -5.36 22.29 25.60
CA GLY A 55 -4.41 23.27 25.01
C GLY A 55 -2.91 23.10 25.31
N GLU A 56 -2.51 22.47 26.41
CA GLU A 56 -1.10 22.16 26.72
C GLU A 56 -0.56 20.92 25.99
N THR A 57 -1.42 20.05 25.44
CA THR A 57 -1.04 18.85 24.67
C THR A 57 -0.48 19.21 23.29
N SER A 58 -0.66 20.44 22.84
CA SER A 58 -0.36 20.90 21.47
C SER A 58 1.11 20.80 21.06
N THR A 59 2.04 21.14 21.96
CA THR A 59 3.49 21.09 21.72
C THR A 59 4.05 19.67 21.88
N ALA A 60 3.58 18.95 22.90
CA ALA A 60 3.95 17.54 23.10
C ALA A 60 3.48 16.66 21.92
N LEU A 61 2.22 16.82 21.49
CA LEU A 61 1.67 16.15 20.32
C LEU A 61 2.43 16.48 19.04
N ARG A 62 2.82 17.75 18.84
CA ARG A 62 3.63 18.13 17.68
C ARG A 62 5.03 17.54 17.73
N SER A 63 5.62 17.39 18.92
CA SER A 63 6.91 16.70 19.09
C SER A 63 6.80 15.21 18.83
N LEU A 64 5.76 14.55 19.34
CA LEU A 64 5.48 13.13 19.09
C LEU A 64 5.24 12.88 17.60
N TRP A 65 4.38 13.69 16.98
CA TRP A 65 4.15 13.64 15.53
C TRP A 65 5.45 13.81 14.73
N LYS A 66 6.33 14.74 15.14
CA LYS A 66 7.62 14.93 14.47
C LYS A 66 8.51 13.69 14.57
N GLN A 67 8.63 13.10 15.76
CA GLN A 67 9.37 11.85 15.95
C GLN A 67 8.79 10.70 15.14
N LEU A 68 7.46 10.63 15.07
CA LEU A 68 6.74 9.63 14.29
C LEU A 68 6.98 9.80 12.78
N VAL A 69 6.92 11.03 12.25
CA VAL A 69 7.16 11.31 10.81
C VAL A 69 8.61 11.11 10.40
N GLU A 70 9.56 11.25 11.33
CA GLU A 70 10.98 10.94 11.15
C GLU A 70 11.24 9.42 11.02
N SER A 71 10.29 8.58 11.44
CA SER A 71 10.32 7.13 11.20
C SER A 71 9.62 6.73 9.88
N GLU A 72 9.97 5.56 9.35
CA GLU A 72 9.29 4.95 8.19
C GLU A 72 7.92 4.41 8.62
N GLN A 73 6.93 5.30 8.63
CA GLN A 73 5.55 4.95 8.95
C GLN A 73 4.86 4.24 7.78
N SER A 74 4.07 3.23 8.09
CA SER A 74 3.24 2.55 7.09
C SER A 74 2.13 3.47 6.56
N ASN A 75 1.64 3.19 5.35
CA ASN A 75 0.52 3.95 4.79
C ASN A 75 -0.79 3.72 5.56
N ASP A 76 -0.96 2.57 6.22
CA ASP A 76 -2.13 2.26 7.07
C ASP A 76 -2.13 3.13 8.33
N ASP A 77 -0.97 3.27 8.95
CA ASP A 77 -0.75 4.15 10.10
C ASP A 77 -1.04 5.61 9.74
N LEU A 78 -0.50 6.07 8.61
CA LEU A 78 -0.78 7.42 8.09
C LEU A 78 -2.25 7.61 7.71
N THR A 79 -2.93 6.58 7.21
CA THR A 79 -4.37 6.62 6.90
C THR A 79 -5.21 6.77 8.16
N SER A 80 -4.83 6.08 9.23
CA SER A 80 -5.48 6.22 10.55
C SER A 80 -5.36 7.67 11.07
N VAL A 81 -4.20 8.29 10.90
CA VAL A 81 -3.99 9.71 11.25
C VAL A 81 -4.83 10.63 10.35
N MET A 82 -4.88 10.39 9.03
CA MET A 82 -5.69 11.20 8.12
C MET A 82 -7.19 11.14 8.45
N SER A 83 -7.71 9.99 8.83
CA SER A 83 -9.14 9.81 9.11
C SER A 83 -9.55 10.34 10.49
N SER A 84 -8.65 10.30 11.48
CA SER A 84 -9.00 10.53 12.89
C SER A 84 -8.38 11.80 13.50
N ALA A 85 -7.22 12.24 13.01
CA ALA A 85 -6.48 13.38 13.56
C ALA A 85 -6.49 14.58 12.59
N LEU A 86 -7.58 15.37 12.62
CA LEU A 86 -7.78 16.55 11.77
C LEU A 86 -6.57 17.50 11.74
N ARG A 87 -5.86 17.62 12.86
CA ARG A 87 -4.70 18.50 13.00
C ARG A 87 -3.49 18.08 12.16
N PHE A 88 -3.27 16.78 11.98
CA PHE A 88 -2.10 16.22 11.28
C PHE A 88 -2.45 15.64 9.92
N GLN A 89 -3.74 15.59 9.59
CA GLN A 89 -4.27 15.06 8.34
C GLN A 89 -3.52 15.54 7.08
N GLU A 90 -3.23 16.84 6.97
CA GLU A 90 -2.52 17.37 5.80
C GLU A 90 -1.05 16.91 5.75
N GLU A 91 -0.36 16.87 6.89
CA GLU A 91 1.03 16.42 6.96
C GLU A 91 1.13 14.90 6.69
N ALA A 92 0.20 14.11 7.25
CA ALA A 92 0.08 12.68 6.99
C ALA A 92 -0.19 12.40 5.50
N GLY A 93 -1.12 13.12 4.89
CA GLY A 93 -1.42 12.99 3.46
C GLY A 93 -0.22 13.33 2.57
N LYS A 94 0.52 14.40 2.88
CA LYS A 94 1.76 14.73 2.14
C LYS A 94 2.80 13.61 2.25
N LYS A 95 2.92 13.00 3.43
CA LYS A 95 3.84 11.88 3.65
C LYS A 95 3.42 10.65 2.82
N VAL A 96 2.13 10.30 2.78
CA VAL A 96 1.62 9.22 1.93
C VAL A 96 1.94 9.48 0.46
N LEU A 97 1.68 10.70 -0.04
CA LEU A 97 1.99 11.07 -1.44
C LEU A 97 3.48 10.98 -1.78
N ALA A 98 4.37 11.17 -0.81
CA ALA A 98 5.81 11.05 -1.00
C ALA A 98 6.32 9.59 -0.99
N GLN A 99 5.51 8.63 -0.55
CA GLN A 99 5.90 7.22 -0.37
C GLN A 99 5.56 6.32 -1.57
N ASN A 100 5.33 6.90 -2.76
CA ASN A 100 4.86 6.17 -3.95
C ASN A 100 3.59 5.33 -3.66
N PRO A 101 2.48 6.00 -3.31
CA PRO A 101 1.26 5.34 -2.86
C PRO A 101 0.60 4.53 -3.98
N GLY A 102 -0.15 3.49 -3.61
CA GLY A 102 -1.04 2.79 -4.53
C GLY A 102 -2.39 3.50 -4.68
N ILE A 103 -3.26 2.91 -5.51
CA ILE A 103 -4.60 3.43 -5.79
C ILE A 103 -5.45 3.61 -4.51
N SER A 104 -5.38 2.64 -3.59
CA SER A 104 -6.16 2.67 -2.34
C SER A 104 -5.71 3.83 -1.44
N GLU A 105 -4.40 4.00 -1.26
CA GLU A 105 -3.84 5.09 -0.47
C GLU A 105 -4.14 6.45 -1.08
N LEU A 106 -4.09 6.58 -2.41
CA LEU A 106 -4.47 7.81 -3.11
C LEU A 106 -5.94 8.14 -2.90
N PHE A 107 -6.84 7.16 -2.95
CA PHE A 107 -8.24 7.37 -2.59
C PHE A 107 -8.43 7.79 -1.13
N SER A 108 -7.65 7.23 -0.20
CA SER A 108 -7.65 7.65 1.20
C SER A 108 -7.24 9.11 1.34
N VAL A 109 -6.18 9.56 0.66
CA VAL A 109 -5.77 10.97 0.66
C VAL A 109 -6.87 11.87 0.07
N MET A 110 -7.48 11.48 -1.06
CA MET A 110 -8.56 12.26 -1.68
C MET A 110 -9.81 12.37 -0.80
N THR A 111 -10.12 11.31 -0.06
CA THR A 111 -11.29 11.22 0.80
C THR A 111 -11.08 12.03 2.06
N TYR A 112 -9.98 11.80 2.76
CA TYR A 112 -9.74 12.38 4.07
C TYR A 112 -9.08 13.75 4.01
N VAL A 113 -8.28 14.07 3.00
CA VAL A 113 -7.50 15.32 2.96
C VAL A 113 -7.97 16.25 1.82
N PRO A 114 -9.04 17.04 2.01
CA PRO A 114 -9.60 17.90 0.96
C PRO A 114 -8.58 18.79 0.24
N LYS A 115 -7.57 19.28 0.96
CA LYS A 115 -6.53 20.15 0.41
C LYS A 115 -5.56 19.45 -0.56
N LEU A 116 -5.40 18.13 -0.45
CA LEU A 116 -4.51 17.34 -1.29
C LEU A 116 -5.25 16.54 -2.36
N ARG A 117 -6.58 16.65 -2.40
CA ARG A 117 -7.45 15.85 -3.28
C ARG A 117 -7.09 15.95 -4.75
N ASP A 118 -6.86 17.17 -5.25
CA ASP A 118 -6.56 17.37 -6.67
C ASP A 118 -5.18 16.80 -7.03
N GLU A 119 -4.20 16.87 -6.10
CA GLU A 119 -2.87 16.29 -6.29
C GLU A 119 -2.89 14.77 -6.26
N ALA A 120 -3.53 14.19 -5.24
CA ALA A 120 -3.72 12.74 -5.15
C ALA A 120 -4.50 12.18 -6.34
N GLY A 121 -5.53 12.91 -6.78
CA GLY A 121 -6.32 12.54 -7.96
C GLY A 121 -5.50 12.48 -9.24
N ARG A 122 -4.63 13.47 -9.49
CA ARG A 122 -3.74 13.45 -10.66
C ARG A 122 -2.73 12.31 -10.61
N GLN A 123 -2.14 12.04 -9.45
CA GLN A 123 -1.26 10.87 -9.28
C GLN A 123 -2.00 9.56 -9.53
N LEU A 124 -3.26 9.46 -9.09
CA LEU A 124 -4.10 8.29 -9.32
C LEU A 124 -4.36 8.09 -10.81
N LEU A 125 -4.78 9.13 -11.54
CA LEU A 125 -5.02 9.06 -12.99
C LEU A 125 -3.75 8.66 -13.77
N ALA A 126 -2.57 9.12 -13.32
CA ALA A 126 -1.28 8.76 -13.91
C ALA A 126 -0.91 7.28 -13.72
N GLN A 127 -1.52 6.58 -12.75
CA GLN A 127 -1.30 5.14 -12.52
C GLN A 127 -2.17 4.23 -13.39
N HIS A 128 -2.93 4.78 -14.35
CA HIS A 128 -3.85 4.01 -15.21
C HIS A 128 -4.85 3.16 -14.39
N PRO A 129 -5.69 3.81 -13.57
CA PRO A 129 -6.62 3.10 -12.69
C PRO A 129 -7.69 2.36 -13.49
N SER A 130 -8.37 1.40 -12.85
CA SER A 130 -9.39 0.61 -13.53
C SER A 130 -10.62 1.44 -13.89
N ASN A 131 -11.44 0.95 -14.83
CA ASN A 131 -12.73 1.56 -15.15
C ASN A 131 -13.62 1.76 -13.91
N SER A 132 -13.57 0.82 -12.94
CA SER A 132 -14.33 0.92 -11.69
C SER A 132 -13.84 2.08 -10.81
N ASP A 133 -12.53 2.26 -10.72
CA ASP A 133 -11.91 3.36 -9.98
C ASP A 133 -12.24 4.70 -10.63
N LEU A 134 -12.17 4.80 -11.96
CA LEU A 134 -12.57 5.99 -12.72
C LEU A 134 -14.05 6.32 -12.52
N CYS A 135 -14.94 5.33 -12.61
CA CYS A 135 -16.36 5.52 -12.29
C CYS A 135 -16.57 6.00 -10.85
N TYR A 136 -15.78 5.49 -9.89
CA TYR A 136 -15.82 6.00 -8.52
C TYR A 136 -15.34 7.45 -8.44
N MET A 137 -14.23 7.80 -9.11
CA MET A 137 -13.73 9.16 -9.13
C MET A 137 -14.74 10.16 -9.69
N ILE A 138 -15.38 9.83 -10.82
CA ILE A 138 -16.36 10.69 -11.49
C ILE A 138 -17.56 10.98 -10.57
N ARG A 139 -18.01 9.97 -9.82
CA ARG A 139 -19.15 10.14 -8.91
C ARG A 139 -18.80 11.03 -7.72
N ASN A 140 -17.61 10.87 -7.14
CA ASN A 140 -17.28 11.41 -5.83
C ASN A 140 -16.43 12.69 -5.85
N PHE A 141 -15.71 12.98 -6.94
CA PHE A 141 -14.76 14.09 -6.99
C PHE A 141 -15.05 15.04 -8.16
N PRO A 142 -15.91 16.05 -7.98
CA PRO A 142 -16.39 16.94 -9.04
C PRO A 142 -15.28 17.58 -9.89
N ARG A 143 -14.18 17.99 -9.26
CA ARG A 143 -13.06 18.67 -9.93
C ARG A 143 -12.25 17.78 -10.86
N LEU A 144 -12.35 16.46 -10.72
CA LEU A 144 -11.57 15.48 -11.48
C LEU A 144 -12.44 14.73 -12.50
N ARG A 145 -13.73 15.07 -12.59
CA ARG A 145 -14.71 14.34 -13.41
C ARG A 145 -14.34 14.31 -14.88
N GLU A 146 -14.00 15.47 -15.45
CA GLU A 146 -13.70 15.57 -16.87
C GLU A 146 -12.47 14.76 -17.24
N GLU A 147 -11.40 14.87 -16.45
CA GLU A 147 -10.16 14.10 -16.65
C GLU A 147 -10.40 12.59 -16.50
N ALA A 148 -11.07 12.18 -15.41
CA ALA A 148 -11.39 10.77 -15.16
C ALA A 148 -12.35 10.18 -16.22
N TYR A 149 -13.33 10.96 -16.68
CA TYR A 149 -14.25 10.53 -17.72
C TYR A 149 -13.56 10.41 -19.08
N THR A 150 -12.71 11.37 -19.43
CA THR A 150 -11.90 11.30 -20.64
C THR A 150 -11.02 10.06 -20.64
N GLN A 151 -10.34 9.77 -19.53
CA GLN A 151 -9.53 8.56 -19.40
C GLN A 151 -10.38 7.30 -19.50
N LEU A 152 -11.57 7.27 -18.86
CA LEU A 152 -12.47 6.12 -18.92
C LEU A 152 -12.86 5.78 -20.38
N LEU A 153 -13.18 6.78 -21.19
CA LEU A 153 -13.53 6.57 -22.60
C LEU A 153 -12.38 5.97 -23.41
N THR A 154 -11.12 6.25 -23.05
CA THR A 154 -9.95 5.65 -23.71
C THR A 154 -9.69 4.19 -23.30
N GLN A 155 -10.28 3.72 -22.19
CA GLN A 155 -10.08 2.37 -21.65
C GLN A 155 -11.14 1.36 -22.10
N SER A 156 -11.90 1.65 -23.16
CA SER A 156 -12.97 0.77 -23.69
C SER A 156 -13.95 0.31 -22.59
N PRO A 157 -14.70 1.25 -21.98
CA PRO A 157 -15.55 0.96 -20.83
C PRO A 157 -16.72 0.06 -21.22
N SER A 158 -17.17 -0.77 -20.27
CA SER A 158 -18.38 -1.56 -20.48
C SER A 158 -19.63 -0.68 -20.45
N THR A 159 -20.74 -1.20 -20.99
CA THR A 159 -22.05 -0.55 -20.86
C THR A 159 -22.40 -0.27 -19.39
N ASP A 160 -22.08 -1.19 -18.48
CA ASP A 160 -22.32 -1.01 -17.05
C ASP A 160 -21.49 0.13 -16.46
N ASN A 161 -20.23 0.30 -16.90
CA ASN A 161 -19.41 1.43 -16.48
C ASN A 161 -20.06 2.75 -16.90
N LEU A 162 -20.52 2.85 -18.15
CA LEU A 162 -21.19 4.05 -18.66
C LEU A 162 -22.53 4.32 -17.97
N LEU A 163 -23.35 3.29 -17.73
CA LEU A 163 -24.62 3.42 -17.02
C LEU A 163 -24.46 3.79 -15.55
N SER A 164 -23.33 3.40 -14.93
CA SER A 164 -23.03 3.77 -13.54
C SER A 164 -22.75 5.27 -13.35
N ILE A 165 -22.43 5.97 -14.44
CA ILE A 165 -22.18 7.41 -14.44
C ILE A 165 -23.48 8.12 -14.80
N ARG A 166 -24.01 8.89 -13.85
CA ARG A 166 -25.19 9.72 -14.12
C ARG A 166 -24.85 10.80 -15.15
N PRO A 167 -25.62 10.95 -16.25
CA PRO A 167 -25.35 11.98 -17.26
C PRO A 167 -25.28 13.40 -16.69
N SER A 168 -26.03 13.70 -15.62
CA SER A 168 -26.01 14.99 -14.92
C SER A 168 -24.70 15.29 -14.16
N LEU A 169 -23.74 14.37 -14.14
CA LEU A 169 -22.42 14.60 -13.55
C LEU A 169 -21.43 15.20 -14.56
N LEU A 170 -21.78 15.20 -15.85
CA LEU A 170 -20.93 15.60 -16.98
C LEU A 170 -21.36 16.94 -17.61
N SER A 171 -22.29 17.67 -16.96
CA SER A 171 -22.86 18.94 -17.40
C SER A 171 -22.32 20.13 -16.62
#